data_AF-A0A0F7FFZ3-F1
#
_entry.id   AF-A0A0F7FFZ3-F1
#
_cell.length_a   1.000
_cell.length_b   1.000
_cell.length_c   1.000
_cell.angle_alpha   90.00
_cell.angle_beta   90.00
_cell.angle_gamma   90.00
#
_symmetry.space_group_name_H-M   'P 1'
#
loop_
_entity.id
_entity.type
_entity.pdbx_description
1 polymer ?
#
loop_
_entity_poly.entity_id
_entity_poly.type
_entity_poly.pdbx_seq_one_letter_code
_entity_poly.pdbx_strand_id
1 'polypeptide(L)' 'MWFGAKRFPESGKASARDDAVSCSLSLEEEIHILRKRMEQLFMQEKSLTSDNVVEISSKLDLKINEYMKRHSRNK' A
#
# COMPACT_ATOMS: atom_id res chain seq x y z
N MET A 1 -6.72 7.70 50.69
CA MET A 1 -5.74 8.19 49.70
C MET A 1 -4.69 7.11 49.46
N TRP A 2 -4.69 6.49 48.28
CA TRP A 2 -3.62 5.61 47.77
C TRP A 2 -3.73 5.61 46.23
N PHE A 3 -2.61 5.84 45.54
CA PHE A 3 -2.56 6.19 44.12
C PHE A 3 -2.79 4.99 43.20
N GLY A 4 -3.83 5.04 42.37
CA GLY A 4 -4.09 4.09 41.28
C GLY A 4 -3.49 4.55 39.96
N ALA A 5 -2.18 4.40 39.78
CA ALA A 5 -1.53 4.62 38.48
C ALA A 5 -1.68 3.37 37.61
N LYS A 6 -2.76 3.30 36.81
CA LYS A 6 -2.84 2.35 35.70
C LYS A 6 -1.90 2.81 34.59
N ARG A 7 -0.75 2.15 34.47
CA ARG A 7 0.20 2.32 33.36
C ARG A 7 -0.33 1.56 32.16
N PHE A 8 -0.86 2.27 31.17
CA PHE A 8 -1.18 1.70 29.86
C PHE A 8 0.11 1.39 29.10
N PRO A 9 0.17 0.31 28.30
CA PRO A 9 1.30 0.05 27.41
C PRO A 9 1.25 1.02 26.21
N GLU A 10 2.22 1.95 26.15
CA GLU A 10 2.47 2.77 24.96
C GLU A 10 3.01 1.85 23.86
N SER A 11 2.08 1.42 23.01
CA SER A 11 2.36 0.83 21.72
C SER A 11 2.68 1.94 20.73
N GLY A 12 3.77 1.78 19.97
CA GLY A 12 4.00 2.59 18.77
C GLY A 12 5.40 3.18 18.65
N LYS A 13 6.39 2.36 18.27
CA LYS A 13 7.63 2.82 17.65
C LYS A 13 8.13 1.77 16.64
N ALA A 14 7.38 1.55 15.56
CA ALA A 14 7.90 0.89 14.38
C ALA A 14 8.14 1.96 13.31
N SER A 15 9.33 2.54 13.28
CA SER A 15 9.76 3.39 12.17
C SER A 15 11.28 3.54 12.19
N ALA A 16 11.96 2.54 11.66
CA ALA A 16 13.38 2.63 11.33
C ALA A 16 13.82 1.44 10.47
N ARG A 17 13.11 1.12 9.38
CA ARG A 17 13.61 0.28 8.27
C ARG A 17 12.88 0.66 6.97
N ASP A 18 13.05 1.90 6.53
CA ASP A 18 12.71 2.32 5.15
C ASP A 18 13.98 2.35 4.27
N ASP A 19 14.97 1.53 4.63
CA ASP A 19 16.29 1.45 3.95
C ASP A 19 16.50 0.03 3.42
N ALA A 20 15.69 -0.41 2.46
CA ALA A 20 15.99 -1.61 1.65
C ALA A 20 15.14 -1.80 0.38
N VAL A 21 14.41 -0.80 -0.10
CA VAL A 21 13.52 -1.00 -1.27
C VAL A 21 14.25 -0.75 -2.60
N SER A 22 15.42 -1.37 -2.74
CA SER A 22 16.06 -1.63 -4.04
C SER A 22 16.30 -3.13 -4.24
N CYS A 23 15.57 -3.96 -3.50
CA CYS A 23 15.44 -5.38 -3.77
C CYS A 23 14.18 -5.57 -4.61
N SER A 24 14.35 -5.82 -5.91
CA SER A 24 13.34 -6.27 -6.88
C SER A 24 11.95 -6.52 -6.28
N LEU A 25 11.13 -5.47 -6.21
CA LEU A 25 9.77 -5.56 -5.65
C LEU A 25 9.02 -6.71 -6.33
N SER A 26 8.53 -7.65 -5.54
CA SER A 26 7.65 -8.71 -6.05
C SER A 26 6.41 -8.05 -6.66
N LEU A 27 5.85 -8.67 -7.69
CA LEU A 27 4.73 -8.10 -8.45
C LEU A 27 3.52 -7.80 -7.54
N GLU A 28 3.35 -8.58 -6.47
CA GLU A 28 2.38 -8.36 -5.39
C GLU A 28 2.63 -7.07 -4.60
N GLU A 29 3.88 -6.75 -4.32
CA GLU A 29 4.29 -5.57 -3.56
C GLU A 29 4.08 -4.30 -4.38
N GLU A 30 4.36 -4.36 -5.69
CA GLU A 30 4.03 -3.28 -6.62
C GLU A 30 2.51 -3.04 -6.71
N ILE A 31 1.69 -4.10 -6.75
CA ILE A 31 0.22 -4.00 -6.69
C ILE A 31 -0.22 -3.33 -5.38
N HIS A 32 0.40 -3.70 -4.25
CA HIS A 32 0.05 -3.16 -2.95
C HIS A 32 0.37 -1.66 -2.84
N ILE A 33 1.54 -1.24 -3.33
CA ILE A 33 1.94 0.18 -3.39
C ILE A 33 1.01 0.98 -4.30
N LEU A 34 0.68 0.44 -5.47
CA LEU A 34 -0.23 1.10 -6.42
C LEU A 34 -1.63 1.28 -5.82
N ARG A 35 -2.14 0.30 -5.06
CA ARG A 35 -3.41 0.43 -4.32
C ARG A 35 -3.36 1.53 -3.27
N LYS A 36 -2.31 1.58 -2.44
CA LYS A 36 -2.14 2.63 -1.44
C LYS A 36 -2.08 4.01 -2.09
N ARG A 37 -1.32 4.16 -3.17
CA ARG A 37 -1.24 5.43 -3.91
C ARG A 37 -2.59 5.83 -4.51
N MET A 38 -3.35 4.89 -5.06
CA MET A 38 -4.70 5.15 -5.56
C MET A 38 -5.64 5.64 -4.44
N GLU A 39 -5.59 4.98 -3.28
CA GLU A 39 -6.42 5.35 -2.12
C GLU A 39 -6.04 6.73 -1.58
N GLN A 40 -4.75 7.05 -1.51
CA GLN A 40 -4.26 8.38 -1.10
C GLN A 40 -4.68 9.48 -2.08
N LEU A 41 -4.56 9.24 -3.39
CA LEU A 41 -5.01 10.20 -4.41
C LEU A 41 -6.53 10.38 -4.37
N PHE A 42 -7.27 9.28 -4.17
CA PHE A 42 -8.71 9.36 -4.00
C PHE A 42 -9.11 10.19 -2.77
N MET A 43 -8.40 10.02 -1.64
CA MET A 43 -8.60 10.82 -0.43
C MET A 43 -8.29 12.31 -0.64
N GLN A 44 -7.26 12.62 -1.44
CA GLN A 44 -6.85 14.00 -1.72
C GLN A 44 -7.76 14.70 -2.73
N GLU A 45 -8.02 14.06 -3.86
CA GLU A 45 -8.79 14.67 -4.96
C GLU A 45 -10.31 14.55 -4.78
N LYS A 46 -10.76 13.65 -3.88
CA LYS A 46 -12.18 13.29 -3.67
C LYS A 46 -12.91 12.92 -4.97
N SER A 47 -12.15 12.58 -6.01
CA SER A 47 -12.65 12.38 -7.36
C SER A 47 -12.01 11.14 -7.94
N LEU A 48 -12.83 10.14 -8.25
CA LEU A 48 -12.39 8.88 -8.88
C LEU A 48 -12.01 9.05 -10.35
N THR A 49 -12.44 10.15 -10.96
CA THR A 49 -12.24 10.47 -12.38
C THR A 49 -11.15 11.51 -12.61
N SER A 50 -10.40 11.89 -11.57
CA SER A 50 -9.22 12.73 -11.75
C SER A 50 -8.19 11.98 -12.59
N ASP A 51 -7.53 12.72 -13.47
CA ASP A 51 -6.52 12.19 -14.40
C ASP A 51 -5.45 11.35 -13.67
N ASN A 52 -4.99 11.81 -12.49
CA ASN A 52 -4.02 11.09 -11.67
C ASN A 52 -4.55 9.76 -11.11
N VAL A 53 -5.82 9.72 -10.65
CA VAL A 53 -6.45 8.49 -10.15
C VAL A 53 -6.69 7.50 -11.29
N VAL A 54 -7.10 8.00 -12.45
CA VAL A 54 -7.31 7.21 -13.66
C VAL A 54 -5.99 6.61 -14.16
N GLU A 55 -4.91 7.39 -14.20
CA GLU A 55 -3.59 6.91 -14.59
C GLU A 55 -3.08 5.81 -13.64
N ILE A 56 -3.17 6.04 -12.32
CA ILE A 56 -2.71 5.07 -11.32
C ILE A 56 -3.58 3.81 -11.28
N SER A 57 -4.91 3.93 -11.46
CA SER A 57 -5.79 2.76 -11.55
C SER A 57 -5.52 1.94 -12.81
N SER A 58 -5.26 2.58 -13.94
CA SER A 58 -4.89 1.91 -15.19
C SER A 58 -3.56 1.18 -15.02
N LYS A 59 -2.59 1.82 -14.36
CA LYS A 59 -1.30 1.20 -14.05
C LYS A 59 -1.42 0.02 -13.08
N LEU A 60 -2.31 0.13 -12.09
CA LEU A 60 -2.63 -0.94 -11.15
C LEU A 60 -3.26 -2.14 -11.89
N ASP A 61 -4.20 -1.88 -12.79
CA ASP A 61 -4.86 -2.92 -13.59
C ASP A 61 -3.86 -3.71 -14.43
N LEU A 62 -2.94 -3.03 -15.12
CA LEU A 62 -1.86 -3.69 -15.88
C LEU A 62 -1.00 -4.60 -14.99
N LYS A 63 -0.70 -4.17 -13.77
CA LYS A 63 0.10 -4.95 -12.82
C LYS A 63 -0.65 -6.19 -12.33
N ILE A 64 -1.95 -6.07 -12.07
CA ILE A 64 -2.82 -7.19 -11.70
C ILE A 64 -2.93 -8.18 -12.88
N ASN A 65 -3.11 -7.69 -14.10
CA ASN A 65 -3.18 -8.53 -15.29
C ASN A 65 -1.89 -9.34 -15.49
N GLU A 66 -0.73 -8.71 -15.30
CA GLU A 66 0.57 -9.38 -15.34
C GLU A 66 0.70 -10.44 -14.23
N TYR A 67 0.26 -10.12 -13.00
CA TYR A 67 0.23 -11.08 -11.90
C TYR A 67 -0.63 -12.29 -12.24
N MET A 68 -1.89 -12.05 -12.65
CA MET A 68 -2.83 -13.11 -13.00
C MET A 68 -2.30 -14.00 -14.12
N LYS A 69 -1.65 -13.42 -15.13
CA LYS A 69 -1.07 -14.16 -16.26
C LYS A 69 0.11 -15.04 -15.85
N ARG A 70 0.98 -14.55 -14.97
CA ARG A 70 2.12 -15.32 -14.43
C ARG A 70 1.67 -16.48 -13.55
N HIS A 71 0.62 -16.28 -12.75
CA HIS A 71 0.07 -17.32 -11.87
C HIS A 71 -0.86 -18.31 -12.59
N SER A 72 -1.54 -17.89 -13.66
CA SER A 72 -2.42 -18.79 -14.44
C SER A 72 -1.66 -19.72 -15.39
N ARG A 73 -0.43 -19.37 -15.78
CA ARG A 73 0.40 -20.20 -16.69
C ARG A 73 1.12 -21.35 -15.96
N ASN A 74 1.10 -21.37 -14.63
CA ASN A 74 1.73 -22.41 -13.82
C ASN A 74 0.72 -23.47 -13.32
N LYS A 75 -0.36 -23.71 -14.07
CA LYS A 75 -1.39 -24.73 -13.79
C LYS A 75 -1.45 -25.77 -14.90
#